data_AF-A0ABD0RRE0-F1
#
_entry.id   AF-A0ABD0RRE0-F1
#
_cell.length_a   1.000
_cell.length_b   1.000
_cell.length_c   1.000
_cell.angle_alpha   90.00
_cell.angle_beta   90.00
_cell.angle_gamma   90.00
#
_symmetry.space_group_name_H-M   'P 1'
#
loop_
_entity.id
_entity.type
_entity.pdbx_description
1 polymer ?
#
loop_
_entity_poly.entity_id
_entity_poly.type
_entity_poly.pdbx_seq_one_letter_code
_entity_poly.pdbx_strand_id
1 'polypeptide(L)'
;MPPSLSKSDGCHPADEAENNIITLHDIFENKTDVILILELVSGGELFDFLAEKESLTEEEATQFLKQILDGVHYLHSKRIAHFDLK
;
A
#
# COMPACT_ATOMS: atom_id res chain seq x y z
N MET A 1 3.39 -28.45 15.14
CA MET A 1 3.97 -27.27 15.80
C MET A 1 4.45 -26.35 14.69
N PRO A 2 3.86 -25.17 14.48
CA PRO A 2 4.47 -24.18 13.61
C PRO A 2 5.78 -23.67 14.25
N PRO A 3 6.84 -23.44 13.47
CA PRO A 3 8.10 -22.91 13.98
C PRO A 3 7.92 -21.46 14.45
N SER A 4 8.64 -21.10 15.50
CA SER A 4 8.67 -19.77 16.11
C SER A 4 9.33 -18.74 15.18
N LEU A 5 8.56 -17.72 14.76
CA LEU A 5 9.11 -16.55 14.06
C LEU A 5 9.99 -15.74 15.01
N SER A 6 11.27 -15.62 14.67
CA SER A 6 12.12 -14.55 15.17
C SER A 6 11.69 -13.24 14.51
N LYS A 7 11.00 -12.37 15.25
CA LYS A 7 10.80 -10.98 14.85
C LYS A 7 12.16 -10.29 14.86
N SER A 8 12.70 -9.97 13.70
CA SER A 8 13.71 -8.92 13.59
C SER A 8 12.98 -7.59 13.67
N ASP A 9 12.87 -7.06 14.88
CA ASP A 9 12.37 -5.70 15.14
C ASP A 9 13.38 -4.69 14.58
N GLY A 10 13.22 -4.34 13.30
CA GLY A 10 13.89 -3.21 12.66
C GLY A 10 12.92 -2.03 12.63
N CYS A 11 12.90 -1.21 13.68
CA CYS A 11 12.26 0.10 13.64
C CYS A 11 13.11 1.00 12.73
N HIS A 12 12.78 1.02 11.44
CA HIS A 12 13.24 2.04 10.52
C HIS A 12 12.41 3.32 10.76
N PRO A 13 13.03 4.51 10.76
CA PRO A 13 12.27 5.75 10.80
C PRO A 13 11.36 5.77 9.56
N ALA A 14 10.06 5.83 9.78
CA ALA A 14 9.08 5.84 8.69
C ALA A 14 9.32 7.09 7.85
N ASP A 15 9.90 6.92 6.66
CA ASP A 15 9.87 7.94 5.63
C ASP A 15 8.38 8.22 5.34
N GLU A 16 7.92 9.47 5.33
CA GLU A 16 6.50 9.81 5.16
C GLU A 16 5.83 9.18 3.92
N ALA A 17 6.64 8.80 2.92
CA ALA A 17 6.19 8.09 1.72
C ALA A 17 5.84 6.61 1.94
N GLU A 18 6.33 5.97 3.01
CA GLU A 18 5.94 4.61 3.40
C GLU A 18 4.44 4.53 3.72
N ASN A 19 3.83 5.63 4.19
CA ASN A 19 2.40 5.69 4.51
C ASN A 19 1.49 5.59 3.28
N ASN A 20 2.03 5.67 2.05
CA ASN A 20 1.27 5.56 0.81
C ASN A 20 1.37 4.15 0.17
N ILE A 21 1.94 3.18 0.88
CA ILE A 21 2.06 1.79 0.42
C ILE A 21 1.50 0.87 1.52
N ILE A 22 0.56 0.00 1.15
CA ILE A 22 -0.04 -0.98 2.06
C ILE A 22 1.06 -1.89 2.62
N THR A 23 1.16 -1.96 3.94
CA THR A 23 2.15 -2.80 4.61
C THR A 23 1.80 -4.29 4.49
N LEU A 24 2.77 -5.13 4.14
CA LEU A 24 2.68 -6.59 4.28
C LEU A 24 3.21 -7.00 5.66
N HIS A 25 2.33 -7.45 6.53
CA HIS A 25 2.66 -7.82 7.91
C HIS A 25 3.20 -9.25 8.03
N ASP A 26 2.63 -10.20 7.26
CA ASP A 26 3.02 -11.60 7.33
C ASP A 26 2.65 -12.36 6.05
N ILE A 27 3.31 -13.50 5.82
CA ILE A 27 3.03 -14.41 4.70
C ILE A 27 2.89 -15.83 5.25
N PHE A 28 1.77 -16.47 4.92
CA PHE A 28 1.58 -17.90 5.15
C PHE A 28 1.47 -18.61 3.81
N GLU A 29 2.17 -19.73 3.67
CA GLU A 29 2.11 -20.54 2.46
C GLU A 29 1.80 -22.00 2.79
N ASN A 30 1.06 -22.65 1.89
CA ASN A 30 0.87 -24.08 1.88
C ASN A 30 1.16 -24.61 0.46
N LYS A 31 0.89 -25.90 0.19
CA LYS A 31 1.22 -26.51 -1.12
C LYS A 31 0.48 -25.90 -2.31
N THR A 32 -0.66 -25.27 -2.09
CA THR A 32 -1.57 -24.76 -3.12
C THR A 32 -1.77 -23.25 -3.05
N ASP A 33 -1.59 -22.64 -1.88
CA ASP A 33 -2.00 -21.27 -1.63
C ASP A 33 -0.91 -20.45 -0.94
N VAL A 34 -0.92 -19.15 -1.26
CA VAL A 34 -0.18 -18.11 -0.54
C VAL A 34 -1.20 -17.14 0.04
N ILE A 35 -1.06 -16.86 1.33
CA ILE A 35 -1.94 -15.99 2.11
C ILE A 35 -1.11 -14.80 2.58
N LEU A 36 -1.51 -13.61 2.16
CA LEU A 36 -0.86 -12.35 2.52
C LEU A 36 -1.66 -11.68 3.64
N ILE A 37 -1.00 -11.33 4.74
CA ILE A 37 -1.59 -10.52 5.81
C ILE A 37 -1.19 -9.07 5.55
N LEU A 38 -2.13 -8.29 5.03
CA LEU A 38 -1.92 -6.89 4.66
C LEU A 38 -2.53 -5.94 5.70
N GLU A 39 -2.05 -4.71 5.72
CA GLU A 39 -2.66 -3.60 6.45
C GLU A 39 -4.12 -3.39 6.03
N LEU A 40 -4.99 -3.12 7.02
CA LEU A 40 -6.40 -2.86 6.78
C LEU A 40 -6.64 -1.36 6.59
N VAL A 41 -7.14 -0.98 5.42
CA VAL A 41 -7.58 0.39 5.12
C VAL A 41 -9.11 0.46 5.16
N SER A 42 -9.68 1.27 6.05
CA SER A 42 -11.14 1.35 6.25
C SER A 42 -11.86 2.31 5.29
N GLY A 43 -11.12 3.03 4.44
CA GLY A 43 -11.65 4.06 3.54
C GLY A 43 -12.26 3.54 2.23
N GLY A 44 -12.14 2.23 1.95
CA GLY A 44 -12.58 1.65 0.68
C GLY A 44 -11.65 1.98 -0.49
N GLU A 45 -12.14 1.77 -1.72
CA GLU A 45 -11.39 2.01 -2.95
C GLU A 45 -11.58 3.45 -3.46
N LEU A 46 -10.50 4.07 -3.96
CA LEU A 46 -10.56 5.42 -4.53
C LEU A 46 -11.53 5.48 -5.74
N PHE A 47 -11.56 4.44 -6.56
CA PHE A 47 -12.43 4.39 -7.74
C PHE A 47 -13.91 4.49 -7.34
N ASP A 48 -14.34 3.73 -6.34
CA ASP A 48 -15.72 3.76 -5.84
C ASP A 48 -16.08 5.15 -5.30
N PHE A 49 -15.18 5.74 -4.50
CA PHE A 49 -15.34 7.11 -4.00
C PHE A 49 -15.52 8.13 -5.14
N LEU A 50 -14.74 8.01 -6.21
CA LEU A 50 -14.84 8.88 -7.38
C LEU A 50 -16.13 8.63 -8.17
N ALA A 51 -16.59 7.39 -8.28
CA ALA A 51 -17.81 7.02 -9.00
C ALA A 51 -19.09 7.53 -8.30
N GLU A 52 -19.08 7.61 -6.97
CA GLU A 52 -20.20 8.15 -6.19
C GLU A 52 -20.25 9.69 -6.19
N LYS A 53 -19.14 10.35 -6.53
CA LYS A 53 -19.03 11.81 -6.49
C LYS A 53 -19.49 12.42 -7.82
N GLU A 54 -20.39 13.41 -7.75
CA GLU A 54 -20.90 14.10 -8.95
C GLU A 54 -19.80 14.89 -9.69
N SER A 55 -18.86 15.48 -8.95
CA SER A 55 -17.69 16.17 -9.53
C SER A 55 -16.53 16.21 -8.55
N LEU A 56 -15.30 16.14 -9.07
CA LEU A 56 -14.05 16.25 -8.32
C LEU A 56 -13.38 17.59 -8.66
N THR A 57 -13.02 18.38 -7.65
CA THR A 57 -12.28 19.62 -7.89
C THR A 57 -10.83 19.33 -8.27
N GLU A 58 -10.19 20.27 -8.98
CA GLU A 58 -8.77 20.15 -9.34
C GLU A 58 -7.87 20.00 -8.10
N GLU A 59 -8.22 20.70 -7.02
CA GLU A 59 -7.45 20.64 -5.78
C GLU A 59 -7.55 19.27 -5.10
N GLU A 60 -8.75 18.68 -5.01
CA GLU A 60 -8.93 17.31 -4.51
C GLU A 60 -8.22 16.28 -5.39
N ALA A 61 -8.33 16.42 -6.72
CA ALA A 61 -7.63 15.55 -7.67
C ALA A 61 -6.12 15.59 -7.47
N THR A 62 -5.57 16.79 -7.28
CA THR A 62 -4.14 17.01 -7.02
C THR A 62 -3.70 16.38 -5.70
N GLN A 63 -4.55 16.40 -4.67
CA GLN A 63 -4.25 15.77 -3.38
C GLN A 63 -4.17 14.23 -3.49
N PHE A 64 -5.08 13.59 -4.23
CA PHE A 64 -5.00 12.16 -4.49
C PHE A 64 -3.77 11.81 -5.34
N LEU A 65 -3.54 12.57 -6.41
CA LEU A 65 -2.42 12.34 -7.31
C LEU A 65 -1.08 12.48 -6.58
N LYS A 66 -0.94 13.46 -5.68
CA LYS A 66 0.26 13.62 -4.87
C LYS A 66 0.55 12.37 -4.02
N GLN A 67 -0.44 11.83 -3.32
CA GLN A 67 -0.28 10.63 -2.50
C GLN A 67 0.13 9.41 -3.34
N ILE A 68 -0.52 9.21 -4.48
CA ILE A 68 -0.19 8.12 -5.42
C ILE A 68 1.26 8.27 -5.91
N LEU A 69 1.64 9.48 -6.35
CA LEU A 69 2.98 9.74 -6.88
C LEU A 69 4.07 9.65 -5.80
N ASP A 70 3.78 10.05 -4.55
CA ASP A 70 4.70 9.90 -3.43
C ASP A 70 4.99 8.41 -3.16
N GLY A 71 3.97 7.55 -3.18
CA GLY A 71 4.13 6.08 -3.07
C GLY A 71 4.88 5.46 -4.25
N VAL A 72 4.54 5.85 -5.49
CA VAL A 72 5.24 5.39 -6.70
C VAL A 72 6.70 5.86 -6.70
N HIS A 73 6.97 7.09 -6.25
CA HIS A 73 8.33 7.61 -6.11
C HIS A 73 9.14 6.77 -5.12
N TYR A 74 8.55 6.40 -3.97
CA TYR A 74 9.19 5.48 -3.04
C TYR A 74 9.55 4.15 -3.70
N LEU A 75 8.61 3.50 -4.40
CA LEU A 75 8.87 2.25 -5.12
C LEU A 75 10.02 2.41 -6.13
N HIS A 76 10.00 3.47 -6.93
CA HIS A 76 11.05 3.76 -7.91
C HIS A 76 12.41 4.04 -7.26
N SER A 77 12.45 4.67 -6.09
CA SER A 77 13.70 4.87 -5.33
C SER A 77 14.36 3.53 -4.93
N LYS A 78 13.55 2.48 -4.74
CA LYS A 78 13.96 1.11 -4.46
C LYS A 78 14.13 0.26 -5.73
N ARG A 79 14.03 0.86 -6.92
CA ARG A 79 14.08 0.20 -8.24
C ARG A 79 12.97 -0.85 -8.46
N ILE A 80 11.80 -0.62 -7.87
CA ILE A 80 10.60 -1.44 -8.03
C ILE A 80 9.60 -0.68 -8.90
N ALA A 81 9.06 -1.32 -9.94
CA ALA A 81 7.95 -0.79 -10.71
C ALA A 81 6.66 -1.50 -10.31
N HIS A 82 5.57 -0.76 -10.11
CA HIS A 82 4.28 -1.32 -9.67
C HIS A 82 3.64 -2.24 -10.74
N PHE A 83 3.81 -1.93 -12.02
CA PHE A 83 3.27 -2.63 -13.20
C PHE A 83 1.75 -2.70 -13.39
N ASP A 84 0.93 -2.42 -12.36
CA ASP A 84 -0.54 -2.41 -12.50
C ASP A 84 -1.21 -1.27 -11.69
N LEU A 85 -0.70 -0.05 -11.83
CA LEU A 85 -1.27 1.12 -11.13
C LEU A 85 -2.56 1.58 -11.82
N LYS A 86 -3.66 1.66 -11.07
CA LYS A 86 -4.99 2.05 -11.56
C LYS A 86 -5.83 2.67 -10.44
#